data_AF-A0A7C9AER3-F1
#
_entry.id   AF-A0A7C9AER3-F1
#
_cell.length_a   1.000
_cell.length_b   1.000
_cell.length_c   1.000
_cell.angle_alpha   90.00
_cell.angle_beta   90.00
_cell.angle_gamma   90.00
#
_symmetry.space_group_name_H-M   'P 1'
#
loop_
_entity.id
_entity.type
_entity.pdbx_description
1 polymer ?
#
loop_
_entity_poly.entity_id
_entity_poly.type
_entity_poly.pdbx_seq_one_letter_code
_entity_poly.pdbx_strand_id
1 'polypeptide(L)'
;KKDGTWDEYAHAKFEEFKKLHADEIANHGVDNLTTEEAYAKVFRKSGSYITGLGAGARYPQNRKYDEEFNDERHSQLTQQIDHLQQESTNREASLRVEIDRMQADAKKRED
;
A
#
# COMPACT_ATOMS: atom_id res chain seq x y z
N LYS A 1 -9.81 43.60 -0.06
CA LYS A 1 -9.83 42.55 -1.10
C LYS A 1 -8.81 41.50 -0.65
N LYS A 2 -8.99 40.21 -0.93
CA LYS A 2 -7.91 39.22 -0.74
C LYS A 2 -7.03 39.32 -1.98
N ASP A 3 -5.74 39.52 -1.79
CA ASP A 3 -4.82 39.96 -2.85
C ASP A 3 -4.37 38.81 -3.76
N GLY A 4 -5.05 37.66 -3.70
CA GLY A 4 -4.71 36.43 -4.42
C GLY A 4 -3.52 35.68 -3.83
N THR A 5 -2.72 36.33 -2.99
CA THR A 5 -1.58 35.73 -2.30
C THR A 5 -2.06 34.72 -1.26
N TRP A 6 -1.42 33.54 -1.26
CA TRP A 6 -1.66 32.53 -0.26
C TRP A 6 -1.07 32.98 1.07
N ASP A 7 -1.78 32.68 2.17
CA ASP A 7 -1.22 32.87 3.49
C ASP A 7 -0.15 31.80 3.78
N GLU A 8 0.68 32.06 4.79
CA GLU A 8 1.79 31.18 5.18
C GLU A 8 1.30 29.76 5.51
N TYR A 9 0.10 29.64 6.06
CA TYR A 9 -0.52 28.36 6.39
C TYR A 9 -0.85 27.56 5.12
N ALA A 10 -1.50 28.18 4.14
CA ALA A 10 -1.81 27.55 2.86
C ALA A 10 -0.53 27.13 2.12
N HIS A 11 0.53 27.94 2.20
CA HIS A 11 1.81 27.60 1.60
C HIS A 11 2.48 26.40 2.29
N ALA A 12 2.50 26.37 3.63
CA ALA A 12 3.03 25.25 4.39
C ALA A 12 2.26 23.94 4.09
N LYS A 13 0.93 24.00 4.00
CA LYS A 13 0.09 22.84 3.69
C LYS A 13 0.28 22.32 2.28
N PHE A 14 0.52 23.21 1.33
CA PHE A 14 0.87 22.80 -0.03
C PHE A 14 2.21 22.07 -0.10
N GLU A 15 3.22 22.52 0.64
CA GLU A 15 4.49 21.80 0.72
C GLU A 15 4.35 20.44 1.44
N GLU A 16 3.47 20.33 2.45
CA GLU A 16 3.11 19.04 3.04
C GLU A 16 2.45 18.09 2.02
N PHE A 17 1.57 18.57 1.15
CA PHE A 17 1.00 17.76 0.06
C PHE A 17 2.05 17.26 -0.92
N LYS A 18 2.97 18.13 -1.34
CA LYS A 18 4.07 17.73 -2.23
C LYS A 18 4.92 16.63 -1.62
N LYS A 19 5.23 16.77 -0.33
CA LYS A 19 6.01 15.76 0.39
C LYS A 19 5.24 14.43 0.45
N LEU A 20 3.96 14.48 0.81
CA LEU A 20 3.11 13.28 0.86
C LEU A 20 3.07 12.54 -0.49
N HIS A 21 2.88 13.27 -1.58
CA HIS A 21 2.90 12.71 -2.93
C HIS A 21 4.25 12.04 -3.27
N ALA A 22 5.36 12.71 -2.97
CA ALA A 22 6.69 12.17 -3.21
C ALA A 22 6.95 10.89 -2.38
N ASP A 23 6.52 10.88 -1.12
CA ASP A 23 6.65 9.72 -0.23
C ASP A 23 5.81 8.52 -0.72
N GLU A 24 4.58 8.76 -1.19
CA GLU A 24 3.71 7.70 -1.74
C GLU A 24 4.29 7.09 -3.02
N ILE A 25 4.82 7.92 -3.95
CA ILE A 25 5.51 7.43 -5.14
C ILE A 25 6.78 6.65 -4.76
N ALA A 26 7.57 7.14 -3.81
CA ALA A 26 8.81 6.46 -3.42
C ALA A 26 8.56 5.08 -2.78
N ASN A 27 7.50 4.96 -1.97
CA ASN A 27 7.19 3.74 -1.23
C ASN A 27 6.34 2.74 -2.01
N HIS A 28 5.42 3.21 -2.86
CA HIS A 28 4.43 2.38 -3.53
C HIS A 28 4.54 2.40 -5.06
N GLY A 29 5.46 3.19 -5.62
CA GLY A 29 5.69 3.34 -7.06
C GLY A 29 4.67 4.23 -7.78
N VAL A 30 3.54 4.52 -7.14
CA VAL A 30 2.47 5.38 -7.64
C VAL A 30 1.74 6.03 -6.46
N ASP A 31 1.29 7.27 -6.62
CA ASP A 31 0.40 7.91 -5.65
C ASP A 31 -1.04 7.44 -5.89
N ASN A 32 -1.52 6.56 -5.02
CA ASN A 32 -2.87 6.01 -5.06
C ASN A 32 -3.82 6.70 -4.06
N LEU A 33 -3.38 7.77 -3.38
CA LEU A 33 -4.26 8.46 -2.44
C LEU A 33 -5.38 9.18 -3.17
N THR A 34 -6.60 8.99 -2.68
CA THR A 34 -7.71 9.85 -3.08
C THR A 34 -7.53 11.26 -2.52
N THR A 35 -8.15 12.25 -3.15
CA THR A 35 -8.09 13.65 -2.69
C THR A 35 -8.55 13.79 -1.23
N GLU A 36 -9.56 13.01 -0.81
CA GLU A 36 -10.07 13.03 0.57
C GLU A 36 -9.05 12.47 1.57
N GLU A 37 -8.37 11.38 1.23
CA GLU A 37 -7.33 10.77 2.07
C GLU A 37 -6.10 11.67 2.19
N ALA A 38 -5.63 12.23 1.07
CA ALA A 38 -4.51 13.16 1.06
C ALA A 38 -4.83 14.39 1.92
N TYR A 39 -6.04 14.94 1.77
CA TYR A 39 -6.49 16.08 2.55
C TYR A 39 -6.57 15.77 4.05
N ALA A 40 -7.11 14.61 4.41
CA ALA A 40 -7.18 14.15 5.80
C ALA A 40 -5.80 13.96 6.43
N LYS A 41 -4.81 13.44 5.67
CA LYS A 41 -3.42 13.28 6.11
C LYS A 41 -2.75 14.64 6.37
N VAL A 42 -2.87 15.60 5.45
CA VAL A 42 -2.18 16.91 5.50
C VAL A 42 -2.81 17.88 6.50
N PHE A 43 -4.14 18.04 6.49
CA PHE A 43 -4.79 19.00 7.36
C PHE A 43 -5.08 18.45 8.77
N ARG A 44 -4.91 17.13 8.97
CA ARG A 44 -5.41 16.37 10.12
C ARG A 44 -6.91 16.64 10.38
N LYS A 45 -7.57 15.83 11.20
CA LYS A 45 -8.94 16.15 11.65
C LYS A 45 -8.92 17.36 12.58
N SER A 46 -8.82 18.56 12.01
CA SER A 46 -9.13 19.79 12.73
C SER A 46 -10.64 19.91 12.82
N GLY A 47 -11.15 20.23 14.02
CA GLY A 47 -12.59 20.30 14.24
C GLY A 47 -13.30 21.38 13.40
N SER A 48 -12.54 22.28 12.80
CA SER A 48 -12.96 23.32 11.87
C SER A 48 -13.33 22.81 10.47
N TYR A 49 -12.94 21.58 10.09
CA TYR A 49 -13.33 20.97 8.81
C TYR A 49 -14.86 20.86 8.67
N ILE A 50 -15.56 20.54 9.77
CA ILE A 50 -17.03 20.45 9.74
C ILE A 50 -17.68 21.82 9.58
N THR A 51 -17.12 22.86 10.19
CA THR A 51 -17.75 24.18 10.22
C THR A 51 -17.82 24.86 8.84
N GLY A 52 -16.93 24.51 7.91
CA GLY A 52 -16.94 25.04 6.55
C GLY A 52 -17.87 24.31 5.56
N LEU A 53 -18.39 23.12 5.94
CA LEU A 53 -19.13 22.22 5.04
C LEU A 53 -20.67 22.32 5.20
N GLY A 54 -21.15 23.25 6.02
CA GLY A 54 -22.58 23.47 6.25
C GLY A 54 -23.20 22.56 7.32
N ALA A 55 -24.42 22.91 7.74
CA ALA A 55 -25.12 22.17 8.78
C ALA A 55 -25.45 20.74 8.31
N GLY A 56 -24.93 19.74 9.04
CA GLY A 56 -25.11 18.32 8.73
C GLY A 56 -23.85 17.60 8.25
N ALA A 57 -22.76 18.33 8.01
CA ALA A 57 -21.46 17.72 7.77
C ALA A 57 -21.02 16.90 8.99
N ARG A 58 -20.83 15.60 8.80
CA ARG A 58 -20.25 14.71 9.82
C ARG A 58 -18.77 14.54 9.49
N TYR A 59 -17.93 14.39 10.51
CA TYR A 59 -16.56 13.92 10.26
C TYR A 59 -16.69 12.65 9.42
N PRO A 60 -15.86 12.45 8.37
CA PRO A 60 -15.71 11.12 7.81
C PRO A 60 -15.43 10.23 9.02
N GLN A 61 -16.35 9.31 9.33
CA GLN A 61 -16.10 8.40 10.42
C GLN A 61 -14.84 7.69 10.01
N ASN A 62 -13.79 7.86 10.80
CA ASN A 62 -12.68 6.95 10.70
C ASN A 62 -13.35 5.63 11.04
N ARG A 63 -13.71 4.82 10.04
CA ARG A 63 -13.39 3.41 10.13
C ARG A 63 -11.92 3.48 10.43
N LYS A 64 -11.59 3.33 11.71
CA LYS A 64 -10.22 3.35 12.15
C LYS A 64 -9.51 2.45 11.14
N TYR A 65 -8.37 2.91 10.66
CA TYR A 65 -7.30 1.97 10.41
C TYR A 65 -7.18 1.19 11.74
N ASP A 66 -8.00 0.16 11.93
CA ASP A 66 -7.89 -0.74 13.07
C ASP A 66 -6.58 -1.43 12.77
N GLU A 67 -5.54 -1.00 13.48
CA GLU A 67 -4.23 -1.63 13.43
C GLU A 67 -4.40 -3.14 13.59
N GLU A 68 -5.31 -3.61 14.46
CA GLU A 68 -5.70 -5.02 14.58
C GLU A 68 -6.26 -5.65 13.28
N PHE A 69 -7.14 -4.97 12.55
CA PHE A 69 -7.71 -5.51 11.30
C PHE A 69 -6.67 -5.53 10.17
N ASN A 70 -5.77 -4.54 10.14
CA ASN A 70 -4.65 -4.54 9.21
C ASN A 70 -3.59 -5.59 9.60
N ASP A 71 -3.30 -5.76 10.89
CA ASP A 71 -2.33 -6.74 11.41
C ASP A 71 -2.80 -8.17 11.14
N GLU A 72 -4.10 -8.48 11.33
CA GLU A 72 -4.66 -9.77 10.97
C GLU A 72 -4.57 -10.02 9.46
N ARG A 73 -4.94 -9.04 8.63
CA ARG A 73 -4.83 -9.15 7.17
C ARG A 73 -3.38 -9.29 6.72
N HIS A 74 -2.46 -8.52 7.29
CA HIS A 74 -1.02 -8.58 7.00
C HIS A 74 -0.44 -9.93 7.43
N SER A 75 -0.83 -10.45 8.60
CA SER A 75 -0.44 -11.77 9.08
C SER A 75 -0.94 -12.87 8.14
N GLN A 76 -2.21 -12.83 7.72
CA GLN A 76 -2.77 -13.78 6.76
C GLN A 76 -2.06 -13.72 5.41
N LEU A 77 -1.79 -12.52 4.90
CA LEU A 77 -1.06 -12.34 3.64
C LEU A 77 0.38 -12.86 3.75
N THR A 78 1.04 -12.63 4.87
CA THR A 78 2.41 -13.13 5.12
C THR A 78 2.44 -14.65 5.14
N GLN A 79 1.50 -15.29 5.85
CA GLN A 79 1.37 -16.76 5.85
C GLN A 79 1.10 -17.33 4.46
N GLN A 80 0.26 -16.67 3.65
CA GLN A 80 -0.01 -17.09 2.28
C GLN A 80 1.23 -16.96 1.39
N ILE A 81 2.01 -15.87 1.54
CA ILE A 81 3.26 -15.69 0.81
C ILE A 81 4.26 -16.79 1.17
N ASP A 82 4.46 -17.05 2.46
CA ASP A 82 5.38 -18.08 2.95
C ASP A 82 4.97 -19.48 2.43
N HIS A 83 3.68 -19.78 2.47
CA HIS A 83 3.14 -21.04 1.93
C HIS A 83 3.41 -21.18 0.43
N LEU A 84 3.11 -20.15 -0.36
CA LEU A 84 3.31 -20.17 -1.81
C LEU A 84 4.79 -20.29 -2.18
N GLN A 85 5.67 -19.61 -1.44
CA GLN A 85 7.11 -19.74 -1.63
C GLN A 85 7.58 -21.17 -1.34
N GLN A 86 7.10 -21.76 -0.24
CA GLN A 86 7.45 -23.13 0.12
C GLN A 86 6.95 -24.13 -0.92
N GLU A 87 5.70 -24.01 -1.38
CA GLU A 87 5.16 -24.85 -2.45
C GLU A 87 5.96 -24.72 -3.75
N SER A 88 6.35 -23.49 -4.13
CA SER A 88 7.15 -23.25 -5.32
C SER A 88 8.51 -23.94 -5.22
N THR A 89 9.22 -23.78 -4.09
CA THR A 89 10.53 -24.43 -3.89
C THR A 89 10.44 -25.95 -3.91
N ASN A 90 9.40 -26.53 -3.29
CA ASN A 90 9.17 -27.98 -3.31
C ASN A 90 8.90 -28.48 -4.72
N ARG A 91 8.06 -27.76 -5.48
CA ARG A 91 7.73 -28.12 -6.86
C ARG A 91 8.95 -28.04 -7.77
N GLU A 92 9.76 -27.00 -7.64
CA GLU A 92 11.03 -26.88 -8.37
C GLU A 92 12.00 -28.02 -8.04
N ALA A 93 12.11 -28.41 -6.77
CA ALA A 93 12.94 -29.53 -6.37
C ALA A 93 12.46 -30.85 -6.99
N SER A 94 11.16 -31.12 -6.99
CA SER A 94 10.59 -32.31 -7.63
C SER A 94 10.86 -32.35 -9.14
N LEU A 95 10.68 -31.22 -9.83
CA LEU A 95 10.95 -31.12 -11.26
C LEU A 95 12.43 -31.36 -11.59
N ARG A 96 13.35 -30.85 -10.76
CA ARG A 96 14.79 -31.11 -10.94
C ARG A 96 15.12 -32.60 -10.84
N VAL A 97 14.58 -33.29 -9.84
CA VAL A 97 14.76 -34.74 -9.67
C VAL A 97 14.20 -35.51 -10.88
N GLU A 98 13.05 -35.10 -11.40
CA GLU A 98 12.43 -35.73 -12.56
C GLU A 98 13.26 -35.50 -13.84
N ILE A 99 13.79 -34.28 -14.05
CA ILE A 99 14.71 -33.97 -15.14
C ILE A 99 15.96 -34.84 -15.07
N ASP A 100 16.61 -34.92 -13.91
CA ASP A 100 17.83 -35.73 -13.73
C ASP A 100 17.56 -37.21 -14.03
N ARG A 101 16.40 -37.73 -13.60
CA ARG A 101 15.98 -39.10 -13.89
C ARG A 101 15.76 -39.32 -15.39
N MET A 102 15.06 -38.40 -16.06
CA MET A 102 14.83 -38.48 -17.50
C MET A 102 16.14 -38.42 -18.30
N GLN A 103 17.09 -37.58 -17.88
CA GLN A 103 18.42 -37.48 -18.50
C GLN A 103 19.22 -38.77 -18.31
N ALA A 104 19.19 -39.37 -17.11
CA ALA A 104 19.85 -40.63 -16.84
C ALA A 104 19.26 -41.79 -17.66
N ASP A 105 17.93 -41.84 -17.78
CA ASP A 105 17.24 -42.85 -18.59
C ASP A 105 17.46 -42.66 -20.08
N ALA A 106 17.55 -41.42 -20.57
CA ALA A 106 17.91 -41.12 -21.95
C ALA A 106 19.34 -41.58 -22.27
N LYS A 107 20.30 -41.29 -21.39
CA LYS A 107 21.69 -41.70 -21.57
C LYS A 107 21.84 -43.23 -21.62
N LYS A 108 21.11 -43.97 -20.78
CA LYS A 108 21.08 -45.44 -20.81
C LYS A 108 20.48 -46.05 -22.08
N ARG A 109 19.75 -45.28 -22.88
CA ARG A 109 19.18 -45.75 -24.16
C ARG A 109 20.10 -45.47 -25.35
N GLU A 110 21.10 -44.60 -25.16
CA GLU A 110 22.10 -44.26 -26.17
C GLU A 110 23.35 -45.16 -26.09
N ASP A 111 23.58 -45.80 -24.93
CA ASP A 111 24.60 -46.83 -24.68
C ASP A 111 24.10 -48.25 -25.04
#